data_AF-A0A495ZGY7-F1
#
_entry.id   AF-A0A495ZGY7-F1
#
_cell.length_a   1.000
_cell.length_b   1.000
_cell.length_c   1.000
_cell.angle_alpha   90.00
_cell.angle_beta   90.00
_cell.angle_gamma   90.00
#
_symmetry.space_group_name_H-M   'P 1'
#
loop_
_entity.id
_entity.type
_entity.pdbx_description
1 polymer ?
#
loop_
_entity_poly.entity_id
_entity_poly.type
_entity_poly.pdbx_seq_one_letter_code
_entity_poly.pdbx_strand_id
1 'polypeptide(L)'
;MEILRGTKIIIMSECLQTSLQQSAGGYLLILGCSSKKREDYGRAPALEIYDGPNFETLRKYFRENGWPPGLIIKIISAKYKIIDATTLIEPYDERLDKETAKEMRQQVRYHLKKIEHPESVFVNMGKDYLPAVSCIKTLFDPDRIEYANGGYVQKRQELKQWLERLPNSTATVNSQKQSGRYPLYFFPDWDDYVYEPFREEETDEDRSPEKRKYAHEIFEDDPPYDGLLVSLAQLRIRNGRLSHLGKNNSPNFRGEMRVPDRLLLFGDCGAFSYIDDPKPSLSCEKAASLYDQFGFDLGTSVDHIPISSISKEKQRYRMNLTAEYAKKFLEIHRKHDYQFDPIGSIQGITAKHYAKFASEYVEWGYKHIALGGLVRRQDSEILEIVTAVREALQRHTRGKDENIWIHLFGILRPNLQPIFRHLGVSSFDSASYLRKAWACPSRNYFMDDGKYGKWYGSIRVPFSTSKPMREVAESDPKFSNNGAMQQLEKECLTNLKLFDDKKISEQEVLESVNEYSDLLQRKKTYNHFSKRHQELLSERPWKKCKCKVCKDAGINIVVFRGANRNRRRGFHNTWVFYHKILSRVRK
;
A
#
# COMPACT_ATOMS: atom_id res chain seq x y z
N MET A 1 -24.83 59.35 -37.08
CA MET A 1 -24.74 59.71 -38.51
C MET A 1 -23.31 59.47 -38.95
N GLU A 2 -23.16 58.58 -39.91
CA GLU A 2 -21.91 58.11 -40.51
C GLU A 2 -21.09 59.26 -41.12
N ILE A 3 -19.77 59.06 -41.22
CA ILE A 3 -19.02 59.13 -42.49
C ILE A 3 -17.74 58.28 -42.36
N LEU A 4 -17.55 57.43 -43.36
CA LEU A 4 -16.47 56.50 -43.64
C LEU A 4 -15.13 57.20 -43.98
N ARG A 5 -14.01 56.52 -43.75
CA ARG A 5 -13.06 56.06 -44.82
C ARG A 5 -11.82 55.34 -44.26
N GLY A 6 -11.69 54.07 -44.65
CA GLY A 6 -10.48 53.50 -45.23
C GLY A 6 -9.28 53.21 -44.31
N THR A 7 -9.10 51.94 -43.94
CA THR A 7 -7.76 51.42 -43.62
C THR A 7 -7.48 50.16 -44.45
N LYS A 8 -6.38 50.26 -45.19
CA LYS A 8 -5.80 49.25 -46.09
C LYS A 8 -5.58 47.91 -45.39
N ILE A 9 -5.95 46.87 -46.12
CA ILE A 9 -5.43 45.51 -45.99
C ILE A 9 -3.91 45.57 -46.17
N ILE A 10 -3.15 45.29 -45.12
CA ILE A 10 -1.72 44.99 -45.19
C ILE A 10 -1.58 43.50 -44.89
N ILE A 11 -1.22 42.76 -45.93
CA ILE A 11 -0.77 41.37 -45.84
C ILE A 11 0.62 41.41 -45.19
N MET A 12 0.73 40.90 -43.97
CA MET A 12 2.01 40.46 -43.41
C MET A 12 1.96 38.93 -43.28
N SER A 13 2.30 38.28 -44.39
CA SER A 13 2.95 36.96 -44.34
C SER A 13 4.35 37.13 -43.76
N GLU A 14 4.83 36.11 -43.06
CA GLU A 14 6.21 35.96 -42.56
C GLU A 14 6.56 36.72 -41.28
N CYS A 15 6.12 36.18 -40.13
CA CYS A 15 6.98 36.02 -38.94
C CYS A 15 6.31 35.04 -37.95
N LEU A 16 6.15 33.78 -38.37
CA LEU A 16 5.74 32.66 -37.52
C LEU A 16 6.88 31.63 -37.52
N GLN A 17 8.08 32.09 -37.16
CA GLN A 17 9.26 31.26 -36.87
C GLN A 17 9.88 31.71 -35.55
N THR A 18 9.21 31.36 -34.45
CA THR A 18 9.71 31.25 -33.06
C THR A 18 8.45 30.95 -32.24
N SER A 19 8.15 29.76 -31.73
CA SER A 19 8.98 28.68 -31.23
C SER A 19 8.39 27.33 -31.65
N LEU A 20 9.19 26.48 -32.29
CA LEU A 20 8.96 25.04 -32.20
C LEU A 20 9.02 24.68 -30.70
N GLN A 21 7.87 24.44 -30.09
CA GLN A 21 7.81 23.66 -28.86
C GLN A 21 8.56 22.36 -29.15
N GLN A 22 9.76 22.22 -28.57
CA GLN A 22 10.43 20.93 -28.49
C GLN A 22 9.41 19.97 -27.86
N SER A 23 8.90 19.01 -28.63
CA SER A 23 8.08 17.95 -28.08
C SER A 23 8.98 17.14 -27.15
N ALA A 24 8.90 17.40 -25.84
CA ALA A 24 9.63 16.65 -24.83
C ALA A 24 9.26 15.16 -24.98
N GLY A 25 10.20 14.32 -25.43
CA GLY A 25 9.90 12.97 -25.87
C GLY A 25 9.86 11.99 -24.69
N GLY A 26 9.18 10.86 -24.85
CA GLY A 26 9.34 9.74 -23.93
C GLY A 26 10.64 8.97 -24.18
N TYR A 27 10.92 7.96 -23.36
CA TYR A 27 12.09 7.10 -23.50
C TYR A 27 11.69 5.69 -23.93
N LEU A 28 12.49 5.05 -24.77
CA LEU A 28 12.23 3.69 -25.23
C LEU A 28 13.42 2.77 -24.94
N LEU A 29 13.19 1.77 -24.10
CA LEU A 29 14.13 0.68 -23.88
C LEU A 29 13.64 -0.58 -24.60
N ILE A 30 14.49 -1.21 -25.41
CA ILE A 30 14.17 -2.47 -26.08
C ILE A 30 15.15 -3.56 -25.62
N LEU A 31 14.60 -4.63 -25.05
CA LEU A 31 15.35 -5.76 -24.53
C LEU A 31 15.03 -7.07 -25.26
N GLY A 32 15.96 -8.01 -25.25
CA GLY A 32 15.65 -9.42 -25.48
C GLY A 32 15.14 -10.09 -24.21
N CYS A 33 14.29 -11.11 -24.34
CA CYS A 33 13.87 -11.94 -23.22
C CYS A 33 15.06 -12.71 -22.61
N SER A 34 14.88 -13.19 -21.37
CA SER A 34 15.87 -14.01 -20.68
C SER A 34 15.54 -15.50 -20.80
N SER A 35 16.56 -16.36 -20.90
CA SER A 35 16.41 -17.80 -20.72
C SER A 35 15.97 -18.12 -19.28
N LYS A 36 16.65 -17.54 -18.28
CA LYS A 36 16.30 -17.66 -16.86
C LYS A 36 15.00 -16.91 -16.55
N LYS A 37 14.08 -17.57 -15.85
CA LYS A 37 12.78 -17.01 -15.43
C LYS A 37 12.49 -17.37 -13.98
N ARG A 38 11.73 -16.51 -13.30
CA ARG A 38 11.32 -16.68 -11.91
C ARG A 38 10.07 -17.55 -11.81
N GLU A 39 10.28 -18.82 -11.48
CA GLU A 39 9.21 -19.82 -11.32
C GLU A 39 8.42 -19.65 -10.01
N ASP A 40 8.94 -18.88 -9.06
CA ASP A 40 8.22 -18.52 -7.82
C ASP A 40 6.99 -17.64 -8.09
N TYR A 41 6.91 -17.05 -9.28
CA TYR A 41 5.73 -16.36 -9.77
C TYR A 41 4.99 -17.21 -10.82
N GLY A 42 3.69 -17.45 -10.58
CA GLY A 42 2.81 -18.05 -11.57
C GLY A 42 2.61 -17.11 -12.78
N ARG A 43 1.82 -16.05 -12.59
CA ARG A 43 1.57 -15.03 -13.61
C ARG A 43 1.88 -13.64 -13.06
N ALA A 44 2.85 -12.95 -13.65
CA ALA A 44 3.33 -11.64 -13.19
C ALA A 44 3.85 -10.79 -14.37
N PRO A 45 4.11 -9.48 -14.17
CA PRO A 45 4.69 -8.64 -15.23
C PRO A 45 5.97 -9.26 -15.80
N ALA A 46 6.19 -9.12 -17.10
CA ALA A 46 7.38 -9.61 -17.77
C ALA A 46 8.69 -9.12 -17.12
N LEU A 47 8.68 -7.91 -16.56
CA LEU A 47 9.77 -7.37 -15.74
C LEU A 47 10.15 -8.27 -14.53
N GLU A 48 9.15 -8.90 -13.91
CA GLU A 48 9.32 -9.78 -12.75
C GLU A 48 9.62 -11.21 -13.14
N ILE A 49 9.06 -11.69 -14.26
CA ILE A 49 9.25 -13.08 -14.72
C ILE A 49 10.65 -13.29 -15.31
N TYR A 50 11.15 -12.39 -16.17
CA TYR A 50 12.47 -12.57 -16.75
C TYR A 50 13.57 -12.30 -15.73
N ASP A 51 14.52 -13.22 -15.58
CA ASP A 51 15.55 -13.17 -14.54
C ASP A 51 16.98 -13.08 -15.09
N GLY A 52 17.12 -12.52 -16.28
CA GLY A 52 18.42 -12.16 -16.83
C GLY A 52 18.92 -10.88 -16.19
N PRO A 53 20.21 -10.55 -16.28
CA PRO A 53 20.76 -9.41 -15.55
C PRO A 53 20.35 -8.06 -16.06
N ASN A 54 19.91 -7.93 -17.31
CA ASN A 54 19.26 -6.71 -17.75
C ASN A 54 18.01 -6.45 -16.88
N PHE A 55 17.24 -7.50 -16.58
CA PHE A 55 16.05 -7.42 -15.72
C PHE A 55 16.43 -7.28 -14.24
N GLU A 56 17.48 -7.95 -13.76
CA GLU A 56 18.00 -7.69 -12.40
C GLU A 56 18.46 -6.24 -12.23
N THR A 57 19.11 -5.67 -13.25
CA THR A 57 19.57 -4.28 -13.27
C THR A 57 18.39 -3.33 -13.28
N LEU A 58 17.36 -3.59 -14.08
CA LEU A 58 16.13 -2.79 -14.08
C LEU A 58 15.41 -2.84 -12.74
N ARG A 59 15.18 -4.03 -12.19
CA ARG A 59 14.54 -4.18 -10.88
C ARG A 59 15.33 -3.48 -9.78
N LYS A 60 16.67 -3.63 -9.77
CA LYS A 60 17.53 -2.87 -8.85
C LYS A 60 17.39 -1.37 -9.05
N TYR A 61 17.43 -0.88 -10.30
CA TYR A 61 17.29 0.53 -10.61
C TYR A 61 15.93 1.09 -10.19
N PHE A 62 14.82 0.40 -10.50
CA PHE A 62 13.47 0.84 -10.09
C PHE A 62 13.25 0.77 -8.60
N ARG A 63 13.84 -0.23 -7.94
CA ARG A 63 13.87 -0.29 -6.48
C ARG A 63 14.55 0.96 -5.92
N GLU A 64 15.70 1.35 -6.48
CA GLU A 64 16.52 2.44 -5.97
C GLU A 64 16.08 3.83 -6.41
N ASN A 65 15.45 3.99 -7.58
CA ASN A 65 15.18 5.29 -8.22
C ASN A 65 13.73 5.46 -8.69
N GLY A 66 12.88 4.44 -8.56
CA GLY A 66 11.54 4.44 -9.16
C GLY A 66 11.55 4.17 -10.67
N TRP A 67 10.36 4.00 -11.24
CA TRP A 67 10.20 3.89 -12.69
C TRP A 67 10.33 5.31 -13.29
N PRO A 68 11.19 5.56 -14.29
CA PRO A 68 11.32 6.87 -14.95
C PRO A 68 10.03 7.34 -15.64
N PRO A 69 9.62 8.62 -15.53
CA PRO A 69 8.45 9.12 -16.25
C PRO A 69 8.65 9.01 -17.76
N GLY A 70 7.61 8.59 -18.46
CA GLY A 70 7.63 8.42 -19.91
C GLY A 70 8.45 7.23 -20.43
N LEU A 71 9.01 6.37 -19.57
CA LEU A 71 9.80 5.21 -20.00
C LEU A 71 8.91 4.04 -20.41
N ILE A 72 8.97 3.71 -21.69
CA ILE A 72 8.36 2.50 -22.28
C ILE A 72 9.45 1.44 -22.43
N ILE A 73 9.17 0.23 -21.93
CA ILE A 73 10.08 -0.92 -22.06
C ILE A 73 9.41 -1.99 -22.91
N LYS A 74 9.98 -2.26 -24.08
CA LYS A 74 9.58 -3.35 -24.97
C LYS A 74 10.52 -4.53 -24.84
N ILE A 75 9.96 -5.74 -24.85
CA ILE A 75 10.70 -6.99 -24.75
C ILE A 75 10.41 -7.84 -25.97
N ILE A 76 11.46 -8.23 -26.68
CA ILE A 76 11.42 -9.25 -27.73
C ILE A 76 11.49 -10.62 -27.06
N SER A 77 10.37 -11.34 -27.11
CA SER A 77 10.08 -12.60 -26.44
C SER A 77 10.00 -13.74 -27.44
N ALA A 78 10.56 -14.90 -27.11
CA ALA A 78 10.49 -16.09 -27.97
C ALA A 78 9.03 -16.57 -28.14
N LYS A 79 8.31 -16.69 -27.02
CA LYS A 79 6.91 -17.15 -26.96
C LYS A 79 5.91 -16.06 -27.31
N TYR A 80 6.06 -14.89 -26.69
CA TYR A 80 5.06 -13.80 -26.73
C TYR A 80 5.36 -12.72 -27.79
N LYS A 81 6.40 -12.92 -28.59
CA LYS A 81 6.80 -12.03 -29.67
C LYS A 81 7.26 -10.65 -29.21
N ILE A 82 6.43 -9.60 -29.23
CA ILE A 82 6.79 -8.28 -28.69
C ILE A 82 5.78 -7.88 -27.62
N ILE A 83 6.26 -7.63 -26.41
CA ILE A 83 5.44 -7.30 -25.24
C ILE A 83 5.99 -6.10 -24.48
N ASP A 84 5.16 -5.51 -23.62
CA ASP A 84 5.59 -4.50 -22.65
C ASP A 84 6.16 -5.17 -21.41
N ALA A 85 7.07 -4.50 -20.71
CA ALA A 85 7.57 -4.98 -19.41
C ALA A 85 6.46 -5.15 -18.35
N THR A 86 5.34 -4.44 -18.52
CA THR A 86 4.11 -4.60 -17.73
C THR A 86 3.26 -5.81 -18.15
N THR A 87 3.42 -6.36 -19.35
CA THR A 87 2.57 -7.48 -19.81
C THR A 87 2.67 -8.67 -18.86
N LEU A 88 1.54 -9.14 -18.34
CA LEU A 88 1.51 -10.32 -17.46
C LEU A 88 1.75 -11.59 -18.27
N ILE A 89 2.79 -12.31 -17.92
CA ILE A 89 3.20 -13.57 -18.57
C ILE A 89 3.40 -14.67 -17.53
N GLU A 90 3.46 -15.90 -18.01
CA GLU A 90 3.87 -17.07 -17.22
C GLU A 90 5.30 -17.47 -17.61
N PRO A 91 6.06 -18.13 -16.72
CA PRO A 91 7.32 -18.77 -17.08
C PRO A 91 7.14 -19.75 -18.25
N TYR A 92 8.17 -19.84 -19.11
CA TYR A 92 8.18 -20.73 -20.26
C TYR A 92 9.63 -21.07 -20.64
N ASP A 93 9.85 -22.16 -21.38
CA ASP A 93 11.18 -22.56 -21.83
C ASP A 93 11.25 -22.62 -23.37
N GLU A 94 11.43 -21.44 -23.99
CA GLU A 94 11.60 -21.30 -25.44
C GLU A 94 12.77 -20.34 -25.70
N ARG A 95 13.59 -20.67 -26.72
CA ARG A 95 14.69 -19.84 -27.18
C ARG A 95 14.31 -19.19 -28.52
N LEU A 96 14.63 -17.90 -28.67
CA LEU A 96 14.49 -17.23 -29.96
C LEU A 96 15.77 -17.44 -30.79
N ASP A 97 15.63 -18.00 -31.97
CA ASP A 97 16.70 -18.08 -32.96
C ASP A 97 16.66 -16.91 -33.96
N LYS A 98 17.71 -16.83 -34.79
CA LYS A 98 17.91 -15.73 -35.75
C LYS A 98 16.86 -15.69 -36.86
N GLU A 99 16.35 -16.84 -37.31
CA GLU A 99 15.35 -16.89 -38.39
C GLU A 99 13.98 -16.47 -37.86
N THR A 100 13.57 -17.00 -36.71
CA THR A 100 12.36 -16.59 -36.00
C THR A 100 12.40 -15.09 -35.69
N ALA A 101 13.56 -14.55 -35.29
CA ALA A 101 13.71 -13.11 -35.09
C ALA A 101 13.49 -12.29 -36.37
N LYS A 102 13.93 -12.78 -37.54
CA LYS A 102 13.68 -12.10 -38.83
C LYS A 102 12.19 -12.12 -39.20
N GLU A 103 11.50 -13.23 -38.96
CA GLU A 103 10.07 -13.39 -39.24
C GLU A 103 9.22 -12.41 -38.42
N MET A 104 9.60 -12.17 -37.17
CA MET A 104 8.91 -11.24 -36.26
C MET A 104 9.02 -9.76 -36.65
N ARG A 105 9.89 -9.40 -37.58
CA ARG A 105 10.24 -8.01 -37.89
C ARG A 105 9.04 -7.15 -38.28
N GLN A 106 8.09 -7.70 -39.05
CA GLN A 106 6.90 -6.95 -39.46
C GLN A 106 5.99 -6.64 -38.25
N GLN A 107 5.82 -7.61 -37.35
CA GLN A 107 5.08 -7.43 -36.11
C GLN A 107 5.78 -6.41 -35.20
N VAL A 108 7.10 -6.54 -35.01
CA VAL A 108 7.89 -5.58 -34.23
C VAL A 108 7.74 -4.16 -34.81
N ARG A 109 7.86 -4.01 -36.13
CA ARG A 109 7.64 -2.72 -36.83
C ARG A 109 6.25 -2.16 -36.54
N TYR A 110 5.21 -2.98 -36.60
CA TYR A 110 3.83 -2.57 -36.32
C TYR A 110 3.66 -2.02 -34.89
N HIS A 111 4.25 -2.69 -33.89
CA HIS A 111 4.17 -2.24 -32.50
C HIS A 111 5.03 -1.01 -32.22
N LEU A 112 6.24 -0.92 -32.77
CA LEU A 112 7.14 0.22 -32.56
C LEU A 112 6.64 1.49 -33.26
N LYS A 113 5.96 1.38 -34.41
CA LYS A 113 5.32 2.53 -35.10
C LYS A 113 4.29 3.28 -34.25
N LYS A 114 3.71 2.63 -33.23
CA LYS A 114 2.74 3.25 -32.32
C LYS A 114 3.38 4.09 -31.23
N ILE A 115 4.71 4.05 -31.12
CA ILE A 115 5.46 4.83 -30.14
C ILE A 115 5.82 6.14 -30.83
N GLU A 116 5.25 7.24 -30.35
CA GLU A 116 5.56 8.57 -30.86
C GLU A 116 7.02 8.94 -30.55
N HIS A 117 7.64 9.71 -31.44
CA HIS A 117 9.05 10.15 -31.44
C HIS A 117 9.74 10.16 -30.05
N PRO A 118 10.42 9.08 -29.67
CA PRO A 118 11.15 9.05 -28.40
C PRO A 118 12.34 10.01 -28.43
N GLU A 119 12.68 10.57 -27.26
CA GLU A 119 13.84 11.44 -27.09
C GLU A 119 15.14 10.64 -27.06
N SER A 120 15.10 9.45 -26.44
CA SER A 120 16.21 8.51 -26.45
C SER A 120 15.69 7.07 -26.57
N VAL A 121 16.39 6.28 -27.37
CA VAL A 121 16.12 4.86 -27.60
C VAL A 121 17.35 4.05 -27.25
N PHE A 122 17.21 3.09 -26.34
CA PHE A 122 18.29 2.17 -25.98
C PHE A 122 17.93 0.74 -26.35
N VAL A 123 18.83 0.05 -27.06
CA VAL A 123 18.63 -1.32 -27.54
C VAL A 123 19.66 -2.23 -26.91
N ASN A 124 19.23 -3.16 -26.04
CA ASN A 124 20.11 -4.10 -25.37
C ASN A 124 19.61 -5.55 -25.49
N MET A 125 20.21 -6.28 -26.44
CA MET A 125 19.88 -7.68 -26.71
C MET A 125 21.05 -8.47 -27.29
N GLY A 126 20.90 -9.80 -27.34
CA GLY A 126 21.85 -10.71 -27.99
C GLY A 126 21.83 -10.59 -29.52
N LYS A 127 22.90 -11.08 -30.18
CA LYS A 127 23.05 -11.00 -31.64
C LYS A 127 21.91 -11.69 -32.39
N ASP A 128 21.38 -12.79 -31.85
CA ASP A 128 20.27 -13.55 -32.43
C ASP A 128 18.96 -12.75 -32.47
N TYR A 129 18.78 -11.79 -31.56
CA TYR A 129 17.57 -10.97 -31.43
C TYR A 129 17.59 -9.72 -32.32
N LEU A 130 18.78 -9.19 -32.65
CA LEU A 130 18.94 -7.94 -33.41
C LEU A 130 18.17 -7.90 -34.75
N PRO A 131 18.04 -8.99 -35.53
CA PRO A 131 17.26 -8.97 -36.77
C PRO A 131 15.80 -8.53 -36.57
N ALA A 132 15.19 -8.82 -35.42
CA ALA A 132 13.81 -8.45 -35.11
C ALA A 132 13.59 -6.94 -35.06
N VAL A 133 14.62 -6.19 -34.64
CA VAL A 133 14.58 -4.72 -34.47
C VAL A 133 15.35 -3.97 -35.56
N SER A 134 15.75 -4.66 -36.64
CA SER A 134 16.47 -4.05 -37.77
C SER A 134 15.75 -2.86 -38.42
N CYS A 135 14.42 -2.78 -38.26
CA CYS A 135 13.62 -1.67 -38.78
C CYS A 135 13.72 -0.37 -37.97
N ILE A 136 14.33 -0.37 -36.78
CA ILE A 136 14.27 0.76 -35.83
C ILE A 136 14.87 2.06 -36.38
N LYS A 137 15.97 1.98 -37.14
CA LYS A 137 16.63 3.13 -37.79
C LYS A 137 15.77 3.79 -38.88
N THR A 138 14.72 3.11 -39.34
CA THR A 138 13.74 3.67 -40.29
C THR A 138 12.49 4.22 -39.62
N LEU A 139 12.36 4.00 -38.30
CA LEU A 139 11.19 4.41 -37.51
C LEU A 139 11.50 5.61 -36.63
N PHE A 140 12.73 5.66 -36.09
CA PHE A 140 13.18 6.71 -35.20
C PHE A 140 14.44 7.35 -35.74
N ASP A 141 14.69 8.58 -35.28
CA ASP A 141 15.90 9.35 -35.56
C ASP A 141 17.16 8.55 -35.17
N PRO A 142 18.04 8.21 -36.14
CA PRO A 142 19.24 7.42 -35.87
C PRO A 142 20.15 8.02 -34.80
N ASP A 143 20.19 9.34 -34.65
CA ASP A 143 21.05 10.03 -33.67
C ASP A 143 20.57 9.86 -32.23
N ARG A 144 19.33 9.39 -32.05
CA ARG A 144 18.72 9.09 -30.73
C ARG A 144 18.79 7.63 -30.35
N ILE A 145 19.37 6.77 -31.20
CA ILE A 145 19.41 5.32 -30.99
C ILE A 145 20.79 4.88 -30.51
N GLU A 146 20.83 4.40 -29.27
CA GLU A 146 22.02 3.80 -28.67
C GLU A 146 21.88 2.28 -28.63
N TYR A 147 22.89 1.57 -29.14
CA TYR A 147 22.97 0.12 -29.08
C TYR A 147 23.96 -0.29 -28.01
N ALA A 148 23.57 -1.23 -27.15
CA ALA A 148 24.49 -1.80 -26.18
C ALA A 148 25.57 -2.63 -26.88
N ASN A 149 26.84 -2.32 -26.65
CA ASN A 149 27.99 -2.92 -27.32
C ASN A 149 28.80 -3.84 -26.41
N GLY A 150 29.67 -4.63 -27.04
CA GLY A 150 30.63 -5.46 -26.33
C GLY A 150 30.05 -6.67 -25.60
N GLY A 151 30.79 -7.12 -24.59
CA GLY A 151 30.43 -8.26 -23.76
C GLY A 151 29.27 -7.96 -22.81
N TYR A 152 28.75 -9.00 -22.18
CA TYR A 152 27.61 -8.89 -21.27
C TYR A 152 27.80 -7.89 -20.12
N VAL A 153 29.00 -7.84 -19.53
CA VAL A 153 29.33 -6.91 -18.44
C VAL A 153 29.25 -5.46 -18.92
N GLN A 154 29.80 -5.19 -20.11
CA GLN A 154 29.79 -3.86 -20.73
C GLN A 154 28.36 -3.44 -21.05
N LYS A 155 27.56 -4.30 -21.69
CA LYS A 155 26.14 -4.03 -21.98
C LYS A 155 25.32 -3.70 -20.73
N ARG A 156 25.59 -4.39 -19.61
CA ARG A 156 24.93 -4.13 -18.33
C ARG A 156 25.29 -2.75 -17.79
N GLN A 157 26.56 -2.37 -17.88
CA GLN A 157 27.05 -1.07 -17.45
C GLN A 157 26.47 0.06 -18.31
N GLU A 158 26.45 -0.10 -19.64
CA GLU A 158 25.86 0.87 -20.57
C GLU A 158 24.35 1.05 -20.30
N LEU A 159 23.61 -0.04 -20.05
CA LEU A 159 22.19 0.05 -19.65
C LEU A 159 22.03 0.88 -18.36
N LYS A 160 22.88 0.62 -17.36
CA LYS A 160 22.84 1.37 -16.10
C LYS A 160 23.11 2.86 -16.33
N GLN A 161 24.16 3.19 -17.08
CA GLN A 161 24.52 4.57 -17.41
C GLN A 161 23.43 5.28 -18.23
N TRP A 162 22.75 4.56 -19.13
CA TRP A 162 21.61 5.10 -19.85
C TRP A 162 20.43 5.39 -18.92
N LEU A 163 20.10 4.47 -18.00
CA LEU A 163 19.03 4.68 -17.02
C LEU A 163 19.33 5.87 -16.09
N GLU A 164 20.58 6.02 -15.65
CA GLU A 164 21.02 7.12 -14.78
C GLU A 164 20.88 8.52 -15.41
N ARG A 165 20.76 8.60 -16.75
CA ARG A 165 20.49 9.87 -17.47
C ARG A 165 19.01 10.24 -17.49
N LEU A 166 18.11 9.32 -17.16
CA LEU A 166 16.67 9.56 -17.24
C LEU A 166 16.15 10.33 -16.02
N PRO A 167 15.08 11.13 -16.15
CA PRO A 167 14.35 11.65 -15.01
C PRO A 167 13.87 10.48 -14.13
N ASN A 168 13.81 10.71 -12.82
CA ASN A 168 13.42 9.67 -11.87
C ASN A 168 12.55 10.19 -10.72
N SER A 169 12.05 11.42 -10.83
CA SER A 169 11.16 11.99 -9.83
C SER A 169 9.78 11.37 -9.90
N THR A 170 9.10 11.33 -8.77
CA THR A 170 7.67 11.06 -8.64
C THR A 170 7.09 12.16 -7.77
N ALA A 171 5.86 12.58 -8.04
CA ALA A 171 5.15 13.56 -7.23
C ALA A 171 5.28 13.21 -5.74
N THR A 172 5.62 14.21 -4.93
CA THR A 172 5.78 14.09 -3.47
C THR A 172 4.63 14.79 -2.76
N VAL A 173 4.58 14.71 -1.44
CA VAL A 173 3.63 15.48 -0.63
C VAL A 173 4.29 16.82 -0.28
N ASN A 174 3.61 17.96 -0.44
CA ASN A 174 4.20 19.29 -0.26
C ASN A 174 4.78 19.50 1.14
N SER A 175 4.16 18.93 2.18
CA SER A 175 4.67 18.98 3.56
C SER A 175 5.90 18.10 3.79
N GLN A 176 6.19 17.15 2.90
CA GLN A 176 7.41 16.34 2.89
C GLN A 176 8.21 16.60 1.61
N LYS A 177 9.06 17.63 1.62
CA LYS A 177 9.99 17.96 0.51
C LYS A 177 11.03 16.86 0.19
N GLN A 178 11.07 15.79 0.99
CA GLN A 178 11.83 14.58 0.71
C GLN A 178 11.01 13.35 1.08
N SER A 179 10.09 12.90 0.21
CA SER A 179 9.58 11.54 0.37
C SER A 179 10.71 10.57 0.01
N GLY A 180 11.16 9.78 0.99
CA GLY A 180 12.09 8.68 0.73
C GLY A 180 11.58 7.77 -0.39
N ARG A 181 12.50 7.11 -1.11
CA ARG A 181 12.21 6.31 -2.32
C ARG A 181 11.49 4.97 -2.05
N TYR A 182 10.71 4.92 -0.99
CA TYR A 182 10.03 3.74 -0.49
C TYR A 182 8.53 4.01 -0.40
N PRO A 183 7.66 3.01 -0.64
CA PRO A 183 6.23 3.19 -0.45
C PRO A 183 5.93 3.60 0.99
N LEU A 184 5.22 4.71 1.17
CA LEU A 184 4.79 5.20 2.48
C LEU A 184 3.69 4.28 3.02
N TYR A 185 3.78 3.96 4.31
CA TYR A 185 2.79 3.18 5.03
C TYR A 185 1.93 4.11 5.89
N PHE A 186 0.64 4.21 5.54
CA PHE A 186 -0.35 4.90 6.34
C PHE A 186 -1.09 3.92 7.25
N PHE A 187 -1.26 4.29 8.52
CA PHE A 187 -2.07 3.54 9.46
C PHE A 187 -3.49 4.13 9.50
N PRO A 188 -4.53 3.37 9.07
CA PRO A 188 -5.92 3.78 9.21
C PRO A 188 -6.30 3.79 10.69
N ASP A 189 -6.53 4.97 11.25
CA ASP A 189 -6.85 5.15 12.66
C ASP A 189 -8.36 5.30 12.88
N TRP A 190 -8.86 4.61 13.92
CA TRP A 190 -10.24 4.72 14.39
C TRP A 190 -10.29 5.09 15.88
N ASP A 191 -9.46 6.04 16.30
CA ASP A 191 -9.17 6.39 17.69
C ASP A 191 -8.54 5.22 18.46
N ASP A 192 -7.50 4.62 17.86
CA ASP A 192 -6.79 3.46 18.41
C ASP A 192 -5.70 3.93 19.40
N TYR A 193 -6.03 3.93 20.70
CA TYR A 193 -5.12 4.30 21.79
C TYR A 193 -4.99 3.23 22.89
N VAL A 194 -3.95 3.37 23.71
CA VAL A 194 -3.73 2.60 24.95
C VAL A 194 -3.59 3.55 26.14
N TYR A 195 -3.72 3.05 27.36
CA TYR A 195 -3.56 3.84 28.59
C TYR A 195 -2.18 3.59 29.22
N GLU A 196 -1.41 4.66 29.48
CA GLU A 196 -0.10 4.64 30.16
C GLU A 196 -0.18 5.20 31.60
N PRO A 197 0.60 4.68 32.57
CA PRO A 197 1.50 3.54 32.47
C PRO A 197 0.73 2.22 32.30
N PHE A 198 1.35 1.22 31.68
CA PHE A 198 0.78 -0.13 31.61
C PHE A 198 0.54 -0.70 33.01
N ARG A 199 -0.63 -1.30 33.23
CA ARG A 199 -0.99 -2.05 34.45
C ARG A 199 -1.30 -3.50 34.07
N GLU A 200 -0.81 -4.43 34.89
CA GLU A 200 -1.09 -5.85 34.68
C GLU A 200 -2.59 -6.13 34.83
N GLU A 201 -3.23 -5.58 35.86
CA GLU A 201 -4.68 -5.67 36.04
C GLU A 201 -5.41 -4.49 35.40
N GLU A 202 -6.36 -4.77 34.49
CA GLU A 202 -7.10 -3.72 33.78
C GLU A 202 -8.09 -2.95 34.68
N THR A 203 -8.45 -3.49 35.84
CA THR A 203 -9.28 -2.79 36.84
C THR A 203 -8.54 -1.61 37.46
N ASP A 204 -7.21 -1.64 37.44
CA ASP A 204 -6.34 -0.66 38.07
C ASP A 204 -5.86 0.38 37.06
N GLU A 205 -6.33 0.29 35.81
CA GLU A 205 -6.02 1.25 34.75
C GLU A 205 -6.73 2.58 34.99
N ASP A 206 -5.94 3.64 35.04
CA ASP A 206 -6.44 5.00 34.96
C ASP A 206 -6.91 5.28 33.52
N ARG A 207 -8.23 5.38 33.34
CA ARG A 207 -8.87 5.57 32.03
C ARG A 207 -9.12 7.04 31.70
N SER A 208 -8.47 7.95 32.42
CA SER A 208 -8.59 9.38 32.20
C SER A 208 -8.03 9.77 30.80
N PRO A 209 -8.64 10.74 30.09
CA PRO A 209 -8.27 11.07 28.72
C PRO A 209 -6.78 11.41 28.51
N GLU A 210 -6.13 12.02 29.49
CA GLU A 210 -4.71 12.40 29.48
C GLU A 210 -3.74 11.21 29.52
N LYS A 211 -4.23 10.04 29.95
CA LYS A 211 -3.45 8.79 29.96
C LYS A 211 -3.49 8.07 28.61
N ARG A 212 -4.34 8.52 27.68
CA ARG A 212 -4.43 7.95 26.34
C ARG A 212 -3.18 8.27 25.55
N LYS A 213 -2.61 7.22 24.94
CA LYS A 213 -1.43 7.31 24.09
C LYS A 213 -1.68 6.58 22.79
N TYR A 214 -1.47 7.28 21.68
CA TYR A 214 -1.46 6.70 20.34
C TYR A 214 -0.15 5.96 20.08
N ALA A 215 -0.10 5.10 19.07
CA ALA A 215 1.09 4.30 18.79
C ALA A 215 2.35 5.17 18.53
N HIS A 216 2.21 6.30 17.82
CA HIS A 216 3.33 7.22 17.58
C HIS A 216 3.81 7.95 18.84
N GLU A 217 2.96 8.12 19.86
CA GLU A 217 3.39 8.64 21.16
C GLU A 217 4.11 7.56 21.98
N ILE A 218 3.67 6.30 21.88
CA ILE A 218 4.31 5.18 22.58
C ILE A 218 5.70 4.93 22.02
N PHE A 219 5.85 4.86 20.70
CA PHE A 219 7.15 4.55 20.10
C PHE A 219 8.04 5.77 19.88
N GLU A 220 7.55 6.98 20.20
CA GLU A 220 8.29 8.24 20.14
C GLU A 220 9.01 8.39 18.79
N ASP A 221 10.34 8.32 18.80
CA ASP A 221 11.23 8.44 17.63
C ASP A 221 11.20 7.30 16.63
N ASP A 222 10.50 6.22 16.95
CA ASP A 222 10.43 5.03 16.12
C ASP A 222 8.98 4.63 15.75
N PRO A 223 8.16 5.56 15.23
CA PRO A 223 6.74 5.32 15.00
C PRO A 223 6.54 4.16 14.00
N PRO A 224 5.44 3.39 14.12
CA PRO A 224 5.26 2.16 13.35
C PRO A 224 4.60 2.40 11.98
N TYR A 225 4.69 3.61 11.44
CA TYR A 225 4.09 4.06 10.18
C TYR A 225 4.66 5.43 9.77
N ASP A 226 4.50 5.81 8.50
CA ASP A 226 4.93 7.11 7.96
C ASP A 226 3.83 8.19 8.07
N GLY A 227 2.59 7.78 8.33
CA GLY A 227 1.46 8.68 8.50
C GLY A 227 0.20 8.00 9.02
N LEU A 228 -0.78 8.82 9.39
CA LEU A 228 -2.11 8.40 9.78
C LEU A 228 -3.10 8.65 8.65
N LEU A 229 -3.94 7.66 8.37
CA LEU A 229 -5.11 7.83 7.51
C LEU A 229 -6.35 7.93 8.40
N VAL A 230 -7.13 9.00 8.25
CA VAL A 230 -8.33 9.26 9.05
C VAL A 230 -9.53 9.49 8.15
N SER A 231 -10.60 8.76 8.44
CA SER A 231 -11.83 8.81 7.65
C SER A 231 -12.80 9.86 8.16
N LEU A 232 -13.32 10.71 7.28
CA LEU A 232 -14.40 11.65 7.57
C LEU A 232 -15.70 10.94 8.00
N ALA A 233 -15.83 9.62 7.74
CA ALA A 233 -16.94 8.81 8.26
C ALA A 233 -17.05 8.84 9.80
N GLN A 234 -15.96 9.11 10.52
CA GLN A 234 -15.99 9.27 11.97
C GLN A 234 -17.00 10.35 12.42
N LEU A 235 -17.11 11.46 11.69
CA LEU A 235 -18.09 12.53 11.96
C LEU A 235 -19.53 12.03 11.84
N ARG A 236 -19.79 11.17 10.85
CA ARG A 236 -21.13 10.67 10.53
C ARG A 236 -21.57 9.58 11.50
N ILE A 237 -20.69 8.63 11.80
CA ILE A 237 -20.96 7.50 12.69
C ILE A 237 -20.91 7.94 14.17
N ARG A 238 -20.46 9.18 14.45
CA ARG A 238 -20.26 9.72 15.80
C ARG A 238 -19.36 8.82 16.65
N ASN A 239 -18.31 8.30 16.01
CA ASN A 239 -17.34 7.41 16.61
C ASN A 239 -15.95 7.79 16.09
N GLY A 240 -14.94 7.76 16.96
CA GLY A 240 -13.57 8.19 16.65
C GLY A 240 -13.30 9.66 16.99
N ARG A 241 -12.01 10.04 17.05
CA ARG A 241 -11.56 11.35 17.56
C ARG A 241 -12.16 12.52 16.80
N LEU A 242 -12.30 12.41 15.49
CA LEU A 242 -12.80 13.49 14.64
C LEU A 242 -14.24 13.88 15.01
N SER A 243 -15.05 12.92 15.47
CA SER A 243 -16.45 13.14 15.89
C SER A 243 -16.59 14.03 17.13
N HIS A 244 -15.61 14.02 18.02
CA HIS A 244 -15.60 14.85 19.22
C HIS A 244 -15.25 16.30 18.90
N LEU A 245 -14.46 16.53 17.84
CA LEU A 245 -13.96 17.86 17.47
C LEU A 245 -14.96 18.68 16.68
N GLY A 246 -15.78 18.03 15.85
CA GLY A 246 -16.90 18.69 15.17
C GLY A 246 -17.89 19.38 16.12
N LYS A 247 -17.86 19.07 17.42
CA LYS A 247 -18.67 19.73 18.47
C LYS A 247 -18.01 20.97 19.07
N ASN A 248 -16.67 21.01 19.11
CA ASN A 248 -15.91 22.04 19.82
C ASN A 248 -15.31 23.10 18.88
N ASN A 249 -15.55 23.03 17.56
CA ASN A 249 -14.98 23.92 16.54
C ASN A 249 -13.45 24.07 16.59
N SER A 250 -12.73 23.10 17.17
CA SER A 250 -11.26 23.11 17.17
C SER A 250 -10.75 22.76 15.77
N PRO A 251 -10.03 23.67 15.08
CA PRO A 251 -9.54 23.41 13.72
C PRO A 251 -8.30 22.50 13.71
N ASN A 252 -7.60 22.32 14.84
CA ASN A 252 -6.32 21.61 14.84
C ASN A 252 -6.48 20.10 15.16
N PHE A 253 -6.93 19.30 14.19
CA PHE A 253 -7.04 17.85 14.37
C PHE A 253 -5.67 17.19 14.64
N ARG A 254 -4.61 17.67 13.98
CA ARG A 254 -3.23 17.22 14.20
C ARG A 254 -2.81 17.34 15.67
N GLY A 255 -3.07 18.50 16.30
CA GLY A 255 -2.76 18.73 17.71
C GLY A 255 -3.55 17.82 18.67
N GLU A 256 -4.81 17.54 18.34
CA GLU A 256 -5.69 16.68 19.14
C GLU A 256 -5.27 15.21 19.14
N MET A 257 -4.85 14.72 17.98
CA MET A 257 -4.25 13.40 17.82
C MET A 257 -2.77 13.38 18.20
N ARG A 258 -2.17 14.54 18.55
CA ARG A 258 -0.75 14.72 18.88
C ARG A 258 0.20 14.16 17.82
N VAL A 259 -0.18 14.31 16.55
CA VAL A 259 0.60 13.80 15.40
C VAL A 259 1.79 14.72 15.16
N PRO A 260 3.03 14.25 15.32
CA PRO A 260 4.21 15.08 15.08
C PRO A 260 4.36 15.43 13.60
N ASP A 261 4.99 16.56 13.29
CA ASP A 261 5.13 17.09 11.92
C ASP A 261 5.85 16.13 10.96
N ARG A 262 6.68 15.23 11.48
CA ARG A 262 7.33 14.18 10.67
C ARG A 262 6.37 13.14 10.10
N LEU A 263 5.18 12.99 10.69
CA LEU A 263 4.14 12.06 10.24
C LEU A 263 3.07 12.78 9.43
N LEU A 264 2.72 12.20 8.29
CA LEU A 264 1.67 12.71 7.42
C LEU A 264 0.28 12.42 7.99
N LEU A 265 -0.65 13.33 7.75
CA LEU A 265 -2.06 13.18 8.06
C LEU A 265 -2.86 13.14 6.75
N PHE A 266 -3.48 11.99 6.48
CA PHE A 266 -4.13 11.67 5.22
C PHE A 266 -5.65 11.46 5.40
N GLY A 267 -6.45 12.27 4.71
CA GLY A 267 -7.90 12.25 4.78
C GLY A 267 -8.54 11.29 3.78
N ASP A 268 -9.41 10.42 4.29
CA ASP A 268 -10.29 9.55 3.51
C ASP A 268 -11.76 9.98 3.66
N CYS A 269 -12.53 9.91 2.57
CA CYS A 269 -13.95 10.25 2.57
C CYS A 269 -14.83 9.21 3.28
N GLY A 270 -14.33 7.98 3.46
CA GLY A 270 -15.01 6.95 4.23
C GLY A 270 -16.06 6.17 3.46
N ALA A 271 -15.76 5.85 2.20
CA ALA A 271 -16.62 5.15 1.24
C ALA A 271 -17.31 3.89 1.77
N PHE A 272 -16.62 3.14 2.63
CA PHE A 272 -17.16 1.93 3.24
C PHE A 272 -18.36 2.19 4.15
N SER A 273 -18.46 3.38 4.74
CA SER A 273 -19.55 3.70 5.65
C SER A 273 -20.89 3.85 4.92
N TYR A 274 -20.90 4.34 3.68
CA TYR A 274 -22.10 4.59 2.87
C TYR A 274 -22.20 3.63 1.68
N ILE A 275 -21.65 2.42 1.82
CA ILE A 275 -21.57 1.45 0.74
C ILE A 275 -22.96 0.99 0.26
N ASP A 276 -23.95 1.01 1.14
CA ASP A 276 -25.34 0.63 0.88
C ASP A 276 -26.22 1.82 0.46
N ASP A 277 -25.73 3.05 0.59
CA ASP A 277 -26.45 4.26 0.18
C ASP A 277 -26.51 4.34 -1.36
N PRO A 278 -27.53 4.99 -1.95
CA PRO A 278 -27.62 5.16 -3.41
C PRO A 278 -26.56 6.12 -3.97
N LYS A 279 -26.12 7.08 -3.15
CA LYS A 279 -25.05 8.04 -3.45
C LYS A 279 -24.35 8.45 -2.16
N PRO A 280 -23.09 8.93 -2.22
CA PRO A 280 -22.40 9.48 -1.06
C PRO A 280 -23.19 10.63 -0.43
N SER A 281 -23.33 10.59 0.89
CA SER A 281 -24.00 11.67 1.66
C SER A 281 -23.09 12.89 1.87
N LEU A 282 -21.78 12.73 1.67
CA LEU A 282 -20.76 13.77 1.82
C LEU A 282 -20.57 14.48 0.48
N SER A 283 -20.73 15.80 0.44
CA SER A 283 -20.45 16.60 -0.77
C SER A 283 -18.95 16.85 -0.95
N CYS A 284 -18.53 17.11 -2.19
CA CYS A 284 -17.14 17.45 -2.50
C CYS A 284 -16.71 18.74 -1.78
N GLU A 285 -17.59 19.74 -1.70
CA GLU A 285 -17.37 21.01 -1.02
C GLU A 285 -17.12 20.80 0.47
N LYS A 286 -17.96 19.96 1.10
CA LYS A 286 -17.82 19.68 2.52
C LYS A 286 -16.57 18.86 2.80
N ALA A 287 -16.27 17.85 1.99
CA ALA A 287 -15.05 17.05 2.15
C ALA A 287 -13.80 17.94 2.07
N ALA A 288 -13.66 18.73 1.01
CA ALA A 288 -12.50 19.60 0.80
C ALA A 288 -12.34 20.62 1.92
N SER A 289 -13.43 21.29 2.32
CA SER A 289 -13.43 22.24 3.44
C SER A 289 -13.03 21.58 4.76
N LEU A 290 -13.46 20.34 5.02
CA LEU A 290 -13.08 19.64 6.25
C LEU A 290 -11.61 19.24 6.26
N TYR A 291 -11.05 18.78 5.13
CA TYR A 291 -9.63 18.44 5.06
C TYR A 291 -8.74 19.66 5.33
N ASP A 292 -9.08 20.80 4.73
CA ASP A 292 -8.37 22.05 4.96
C ASP A 292 -8.55 22.55 6.40
N GLN A 293 -9.80 22.60 6.88
CA GLN A 293 -10.12 23.04 8.25
C GLN A 293 -9.38 22.23 9.31
N PHE A 294 -9.22 20.91 9.10
CA PHE A 294 -8.56 20.01 10.05
C PHE A 294 -7.05 19.88 9.86
N GLY A 295 -6.46 20.58 8.89
CA GLY A 295 -5.01 20.59 8.66
C GLY A 295 -4.46 19.26 8.15
N PHE A 296 -5.19 18.57 7.28
CA PHE A 296 -4.67 17.39 6.59
C PHE A 296 -3.55 17.77 5.60
N ASP A 297 -2.57 16.89 5.43
CA ASP A 297 -1.53 17.04 4.40
C ASP A 297 -2.02 16.56 3.03
N LEU A 298 -2.89 15.54 3.04
CA LEU A 298 -3.45 14.87 1.87
C LEU A 298 -4.96 14.72 2.04
N GLY A 299 -5.74 14.96 0.99
CA GLY A 299 -7.19 14.84 1.03
C GLY A 299 -7.76 14.10 -0.17
N THR A 300 -8.48 13.00 0.07
CA THR A 300 -9.05 12.17 -1.00
C THR A 300 -10.41 12.68 -1.47
N SER A 301 -10.60 12.76 -2.79
CA SER A 301 -11.89 13.05 -3.42
C SER A 301 -12.98 12.07 -2.97
N VAL A 302 -14.23 12.55 -2.89
CA VAL A 302 -15.38 11.69 -2.56
C VAL A 302 -15.59 10.63 -3.64
N ASP A 303 -15.73 9.37 -3.25
CA ASP A 303 -15.95 8.24 -4.17
C ASP A 303 -17.17 7.38 -3.77
N HIS A 304 -17.48 6.38 -4.61
CA HIS A 304 -18.49 5.37 -4.31
C HIS A 304 -18.08 3.98 -4.82
N ILE A 305 -17.88 3.03 -3.90
CA ILE A 305 -17.37 1.69 -4.24
C ILE A 305 -18.37 0.89 -5.12
N PRO A 306 -17.96 0.41 -6.31
CA PRO A 306 -18.76 -0.45 -7.18
C PRO A 306 -18.71 -1.91 -6.69
N ILE A 307 -19.46 -2.22 -5.62
CA ILE A 307 -19.49 -3.56 -5.03
C ILE A 307 -20.02 -4.64 -5.99
N SER A 308 -19.55 -5.87 -5.83
CA SER A 308 -19.94 -6.98 -6.70
C SER A 308 -21.39 -7.45 -6.50
N SER A 309 -22.01 -7.15 -5.35
CA SER A 309 -23.37 -7.56 -4.98
C SER A 309 -24.50 -6.77 -5.65
N ILE A 310 -24.18 -5.68 -6.37
CA ILE A 310 -25.16 -4.87 -7.10
C ILE A 310 -25.07 -5.11 -8.61
N SER A 311 -26.11 -4.70 -9.36
CA SER A 311 -26.15 -4.85 -10.82
C SER A 311 -24.97 -4.17 -11.52
N LYS A 312 -24.58 -4.68 -12.69
CA LYS A 312 -23.48 -4.09 -13.49
C LYS A 312 -23.75 -2.64 -13.88
N GLU A 313 -25.01 -2.29 -14.10
CA GLU A 313 -25.45 -0.90 -14.33
C GLU A 313 -25.14 -0.02 -13.12
N LYS A 314 -25.54 -0.44 -11.91
CA LYS A 314 -25.23 0.30 -10.68
C LYS A 314 -23.73 0.37 -10.41
N GLN A 315 -22.97 -0.68 -10.69
CA GLN A 315 -21.49 -0.65 -10.61
C GLN A 315 -20.91 0.43 -11.53
N ARG A 316 -21.36 0.50 -12.79
CA ARG A 316 -20.93 1.52 -13.76
C ARG A 316 -21.34 2.92 -13.33
N TYR A 317 -22.57 3.08 -12.82
CA TYR A 317 -23.04 4.35 -12.28
C TYR A 317 -22.14 4.86 -11.14
N ARG A 318 -21.86 4.03 -10.13
CA ARG A 318 -20.98 4.40 -9.00
C ARG A 318 -19.56 4.73 -9.43
N MET A 319 -19.04 3.99 -10.40
CA MET A 319 -17.72 4.22 -11.00
C MET A 319 -17.66 5.58 -11.73
N ASN A 320 -18.65 5.90 -12.56
CA ASN A 320 -18.70 7.19 -13.26
C ASN A 320 -18.95 8.37 -12.31
N LEU A 321 -19.81 8.19 -11.31
CA LEU A 321 -20.07 9.18 -10.26
C LEU A 321 -18.79 9.51 -9.47
N THR A 322 -17.95 8.50 -9.20
CA THR A 322 -16.64 8.70 -8.56
C THR A 322 -15.74 9.60 -9.41
N ALA A 323 -15.69 9.37 -10.72
CA ALA A 323 -14.89 10.20 -11.63
C ALA A 323 -15.41 11.64 -11.73
N GLU A 324 -16.72 11.82 -11.79
CA GLU A 324 -17.37 13.15 -11.75
C GLU A 324 -17.01 13.90 -10.46
N TYR A 325 -17.11 13.24 -9.31
CA TYR A 325 -16.79 13.83 -8.01
C TYR A 325 -15.29 14.13 -7.88
N ALA A 326 -14.40 13.30 -8.42
CA ALA A 326 -12.97 13.59 -8.45
C ALA A 326 -12.67 14.85 -9.27
N LYS A 327 -13.29 15.03 -10.43
CA LYS A 327 -13.12 16.25 -11.23
C LYS A 327 -13.62 17.48 -10.47
N LYS A 328 -14.83 17.41 -9.91
CA LYS A 328 -15.44 18.49 -9.12
C LYS A 328 -14.61 18.84 -7.88
N PHE A 329 -14.08 17.84 -7.18
CA PHE A 329 -13.25 18.03 -5.99
C PHE A 329 -11.97 18.80 -6.32
N LEU A 330 -11.32 18.50 -7.44
CA LEU A 330 -10.12 19.22 -7.90
C LEU A 330 -10.43 20.68 -8.27
N GLU A 331 -11.57 20.94 -8.91
CA GLU A 331 -12.03 22.29 -9.23
C GLU A 331 -12.31 23.11 -7.96
N ILE A 332 -12.97 22.51 -6.96
CA ILE A 332 -13.21 23.13 -5.65
C ILE A 332 -11.89 23.42 -4.94
N HIS A 333 -10.97 22.44 -4.92
CA HIS A 333 -9.67 22.59 -4.29
C HIS A 333 -8.90 23.80 -4.86
N ARG A 334 -8.82 23.90 -6.19
CA ARG A 334 -8.18 25.04 -6.88
C ARG A 334 -8.91 26.36 -6.65
N LYS A 335 -10.25 26.36 -6.69
CA LYS A 335 -11.06 27.57 -6.51
C LYS A 335 -10.84 28.21 -5.14
N HIS A 336 -10.65 27.38 -4.11
CA HIS A 336 -10.49 27.84 -2.73
C HIS A 336 -9.03 27.90 -2.27
N ASP A 337 -8.08 27.55 -3.13
CA ASP A 337 -6.64 27.50 -2.84
C ASP A 337 -6.30 26.73 -1.55
N TYR A 338 -6.93 25.56 -1.39
CA TYR A 338 -6.67 24.71 -0.23
C TYR A 338 -5.25 24.17 -0.24
N GLN A 339 -4.64 24.07 0.95
CA GLN A 339 -3.19 23.82 1.06
C GLN A 339 -2.81 22.33 1.05
N PHE A 340 -3.76 21.43 1.33
CA PHE A 340 -3.52 19.99 1.29
C PHE A 340 -3.35 19.50 -0.16
N ASP A 341 -2.62 18.41 -0.38
CA ASP A 341 -2.49 17.79 -1.70
C ASP A 341 -3.75 16.96 -2.05
N PRO A 342 -4.46 17.28 -3.16
CA PRO A 342 -5.67 16.57 -3.52
C PRO A 342 -5.36 15.23 -4.17
N ILE A 343 -6.00 14.17 -3.68
CA ILE A 343 -5.86 12.82 -4.22
C ILE A 343 -7.15 12.39 -4.91
N GLY A 344 -7.05 12.05 -6.19
CA GLY A 344 -8.18 11.52 -6.94
C GLY A 344 -8.38 10.04 -6.62
N SER A 345 -9.49 9.68 -5.95
CA SER A 345 -9.88 8.28 -5.77
C SER A 345 -10.42 7.70 -7.07
N ILE A 346 -9.84 6.60 -7.51
CA ILE A 346 -10.26 5.85 -8.69
C ILE A 346 -10.91 4.55 -8.23
N GLN A 347 -12.13 4.35 -8.73
CA GLN A 347 -12.85 3.08 -8.63
C GLN A 347 -12.97 2.47 -10.03
N GLY A 348 -13.03 1.15 -10.11
CA GLY A 348 -13.16 0.46 -11.38
C GLY A 348 -13.65 -0.96 -11.25
N ILE A 349 -14.34 -1.48 -12.27
CA ILE A 349 -14.78 -2.88 -12.29
C ILE A 349 -13.63 -3.80 -12.78
N THR A 350 -12.84 -3.33 -13.75
CA THR A 350 -11.79 -4.12 -14.43
C THR A 350 -10.51 -3.28 -14.51
N ALA A 351 -9.36 -3.91 -14.75
CA ALA A 351 -8.08 -3.21 -14.95
C ALA A 351 -8.14 -2.11 -16.02
N LYS A 352 -8.91 -2.33 -17.10
CA LYS A 352 -9.12 -1.32 -18.16
C LYS A 352 -9.83 -0.07 -17.64
N HIS A 353 -10.79 -0.20 -16.72
CA HIS A 353 -11.46 0.96 -16.13
C HIS A 353 -10.49 1.78 -15.27
N TYR A 354 -9.68 1.13 -14.42
CA TYR A 354 -8.68 1.83 -13.62
C TYR A 354 -7.65 2.56 -14.50
N ALA A 355 -7.14 1.90 -15.54
CA ALA A 355 -6.20 2.50 -16.50
C ALA A 355 -6.79 3.72 -17.23
N LYS A 356 -8.07 3.62 -17.64
CA LYS A 356 -8.81 4.72 -18.27
C LYS A 356 -8.89 5.92 -17.32
N PHE A 357 -9.43 5.75 -16.12
CA PHE A 357 -9.59 6.87 -15.19
C PHE A 357 -8.27 7.43 -14.68
N ALA A 358 -7.24 6.60 -14.52
CA ALA A 358 -5.90 7.09 -14.20
C ALA A 358 -5.38 8.05 -15.28
N SER A 359 -5.67 7.77 -16.55
CA SER A 359 -5.32 8.67 -17.66
C SER A 359 -6.09 9.99 -17.55
N GLU A 360 -7.42 9.92 -17.43
CA GLU A 360 -8.29 11.11 -17.34
C GLU A 360 -7.94 11.99 -16.13
N TYR A 361 -7.63 11.40 -14.97
CA TYR A 361 -7.31 12.15 -13.76
C TYR A 361 -6.00 12.95 -13.91
N VAL A 362 -5.01 12.35 -14.57
CA VAL A 362 -3.74 13.03 -14.87
C VAL A 362 -3.95 14.17 -15.87
N GLU A 363 -4.81 13.97 -16.88
CA GLU A 363 -5.20 15.03 -17.82
C GLU A 363 -5.92 16.20 -17.12
N TRP A 364 -6.73 15.93 -16.08
CA TRP A 364 -7.35 16.98 -15.26
C TRP A 364 -6.35 17.70 -14.35
N GLY A 365 -5.16 17.13 -14.18
CA GLY A 365 -4.03 17.69 -13.44
C GLY A 365 -3.87 17.17 -12.02
N TYR A 366 -4.38 15.96 -11.72
CA TYR A 366 -3.98 15.25 -10.50
C TYR A 366 -2.52 14.81 -10.57
N LYS A 367 -1.76 15.06 -9.50
CA LYS A 367 -0.41 14.50 -9.29
C LYS A 367 -0.41 13.27 -8.39
N HIS A 368 -1.50 13.07 -7.66
CA HIS A 368 -1.71 11.97 -6.71
C HIS A 368 -3.03 11.28 -7.02
N ILE A 369 -2.99 9.96 -7.18
CA ILE A 369 -4.17 9.12 -7.38
C ILE A 369 -4.19 7.98 -6.36
N ALA A 370 -5.39 7.51 -6.03
CA ALA A 370 -5.57 6.37 -5.15
C ALA A 370 -6.47 5.31 -5.78
N LEU A 371 -6.07 4.03 -5.70
CA LEU A 371 -6.84 2.92 -6.24
C LEU A 371 -7.70 2.30 -5.14
N GLY A 372 -9.01 2.54 -5.21
CA GLY A 372 -10.01 2.04 -4.27
C GLY A 372 -10.64 0.71 -4.68
N GLY A 373 -11.45 0.11 -3.80
CA GLY A 373 -12.25 -1.07 -4.15
C GLY A 373 -11.46 -2.36 -4.37
N LEU A 374 -10.23 -2.42 -3.85
CA LEU A 374 -9.29 -3.53 -4.07
C LEU A 374 -9.28 -4.58 -2.94
N VAL A 375 -9.71 -4.23 -1.73
CA VAL A 375 -9.53 -5.06 -0.50
C VAL A 375 -9.99 -6.50 -0.65
N ARG A 376 -11.14 -6.72 -1.32
CA ARG A 376 -11.77 -8.04 -1.52
C ARG A 376 -11.30 -8.78 -2.79
N ARG A 377 -10.39 -8.18 -3.57
CA ARG A 377 -9.89 -8.76 -4.82
C ARG A 377 -8.74 -9.73 -4.55
N GLN A 378 -8.58 -10.68 -5.47
CA GLN A 378 -7.46 -11.61 -5.45
C GLN A 378 -6.17 -10.91 -5.87
N ASP A 379 -5.03 -11.46 -5.45
CA ASP A 379 -3.70 -10.91 -5.74
C ASP A 379 -3.44 -10.78 -7.25
N SER A 380 -3.90 -11.74 -8.06
CA SER A 380 -3.81 -11.72 -9.52
C SER A 380 -4.56 -10.53 -10.14
N GLU A 381 -5.76 -10.24 -9.65
CA GLU A 381 -6.59 -9.14 -10.14
C GLU A 381 -6.04 -7.78 -9.72
N ILE A 382 -5.53 -7.67 -8.49
CA ILE A 382 -4.84 -6.44 -8.02
C ILE A 382 -3.60 -6.19 -8.89
N LEU A 383 -2.84 -7.25 -9.17
CA LEU A 383 -1.66 -7.14 -10.02
C LEU A 383 -2.00 -6.69 -11.45
N GLU A 384 -3.07 -7.23 -12.05
CA GLU A 384 -3.60 -6.75 -13.34
C GLU A 384 -3.94 -5.26 -13.31
N ILE A 385 -4.60 -4.79 -12.26
CA ILE A 385 -5.01 -3.39 -12.11
C ILE A 385 -3.79 -2.46 -12.01
N VAL A 386 -2.87 -2.72 -11.07
CA VAL A 386 -1.70 -1.85 -10.83
C VAL A 386 -0.81 -1.81 -12.07
N THR A 387 -0.66 -2.94 -12.74
CA THR A 387 0.09 -3.07 -13.98
C THR A 387 -0.52 -2.24 -15.12
N ALA A 388 -1.83 -2.34 -15.33
CA ALA A 388 -2.53 -1.58 -16.36
C ALA A 388 -2.50 -0.06 -16.09
N VAL A 389 -2.59 0.33 -14.82
CA VAL A 389 -2.44 1.73 -14.40
C VAL A 389 -1.03 2.23 -14.69
N ARG A 390 0.02 1.51 -14.27
CA ARG A 390 1.41 1.91 -14.57
C ARG A 390 1.63 2.07 -16.08
N GLU A 391 1.16 1.13 -16.89
CA GLU A 391 1.27 1.23 -18.35
C GLU A 391 0.57 2.48 -18.91
N ALA A 392 -0.63 2.80 -18.43
CA ALA A 392 -1.37 3.99 -18.84
C ALA A 392 -0.64 5.29 -18.44
N LEU A 393 -0.10 5.35 -17.23
CA LEU A 393 0.63 6.51 -16.72
C LEU A 393 1.93 6.78 -17.50
N GLN A 394 2.63 5.73 -17.98
CA GLN A 394 3.84 5.93 -18.79
C GLN A 394 3.56 6.62 -20.12
N ARG A 395 2.35 6.50 -20.67
CA ARG A 395 1.97 7.25 -21.88
C ARG A 395 1.77 8.74 -21.59
N HIS A 396 1.21 9.07 -20.42
CA HIS A 396 0.87 10.45 -20.03
C HIS A 396 2.04 11.23 -19.44
N THR A 397 3.03 10.53 -18.88
CA THR A 397 4.23 11.13 -18.29
C THR A 397 5.38 11.29 -19.30
N ARG A 398 5.11 11.10 -20.59
CA ARG A 398 6.08 11.38 -21.67
C ARG A 398 6.46 12.86 -21.67
N GLY A 399 7.77 13.14 -21.69
CA GLY A 399 8.27 14.51 -21.63
C GLY A 399 8.02 15.22 -20.30
N LYS A 400 7.71 14.49 -19.22
CA LYS A 400 7.56 15.03 -17.88
C LYS A 400 8.78 14.65 -17.03
N ASP A 401 9.13 15.52 -16.10
CA ASP A 401 10.23 15.27 -15.15
C ASP A 401 9.80 14.40 -13.97
N GLU A 402 8.49 14.28 -13.73
CA GLU A 402 7.91 13.56 -12.60
C GLU A 402 6.86 12.52 -13.01
N ASN A 403 6.86 11.40 -12.28
CA ASN A 403 5.78 10.41 -12.30
C ASN A 403 4.64 10.78 -11.36
N ILE A 404 3.50 10.11 -11.56
CA ILE A 404 2.31 10.26 -10.69
C ILE A 404 2.47 9.41 -9.43
N TRP A 405 2.07 9.98 -8.31
CA TRP A 405 2.04 9.27 -7.03
C TRP A 405 0.82 8.35 -6.95
N ILE A 406 1.03 7.08 -6.59
CA ILE A 406 -0.02 6.04 -6.57
C ILE A 406 -0.18 5.51 -5.15
N HIS A 407 -1.39 5.61 -4.60
CA HIS A 407 -1.80 4.94 -3.36
C HIS A 407 -2.67 3.72 -3.60
N LEU A 408 -2.49 2.68 -2.77
CA LEU A 408 -3.36 1.51 -2.75
C LEU A 408 -4.18 1.45 -1.45
N PHE A 409 -5.51 1.66 -1.57
CA PHE A 409 -6.39 1.67 -0.40
C PHE A 409 -6.59 0.27 0.20
N GLY A 410 -6.23 0.11 1.47
CA GLY A 410 -6.40 -1.09 2.28
C GLY A 410 -5.57 -2.29 1.81
N ILE A 411 -4.55 -2.08 0.97
CA ILE A 411 -3.75 -3.16 0.36
C ILE A 411 -2.43 -3.34 1.08
N LEU A 412 -2.39 -4.38 1.91
CA LEU A 412 -1.15 -4.94 2.42
C LEU A 412 -1.05 -6.42 2.05
N ARG A 413 -0.32 -6.70 0.96
CA ARG A 413 -0.03 -8.03 0.43
C ARG A 413 1.49 -8.24 0.40
N PRO A 414 2.10 -8.83 1.45
CA PRO A 414 3.55 -8.95 1.56
C PRO A 414 4.24 -9.49 0.31
N ASN A 415 3.65 -10.51 -0.33
CA ASN A 415 4.19 -11.14 -1.54
C ASN A 415 4.19 -10.22 -2.78
N LEU A 416 3.28 -9.24 -2.84
CA LEU A 416 3.19 -8.30 -3.95
C LEU A 416 3.98 -7.00 -3.70
N GLN A 417 4.41 -6.72 -2.46
CA GLN A 417 5.11 -5.47 -2.14
C GLN A 417 6.37 -5.24 -3.00
N PRO A 418 7.23 -6.25 -3.28
CA PRO A 418 8.35 -6.05 -4.19
C PRO A 418 7.92 -5.62 -5.60
N ILE A 419 6.85 -6.24 -6.12
CA ILE A 419 6.33 -5.94 -7.46
C ILE A 419 5.70 -4.54 -7.50
N PHE A 420 4.89 -4.20 -6.50
CA PHE A 420 4.30 -2.86 -6.37
C PHE A 420 5.37 -1.77 -6.36
N ARG A 421 6.49 -2.02 -5.71
CA ARG A 421 7.61 -1.10 -5.73
C ARG A 421 8.22 -0.95 -7.11
N HIS A 422 8.49 -2.03 -7.83
CA HIS A 422 9.01 -1.94 -9.20
C HIS A 422 8.00 -1.25 -10.13
N LEU A 423 6.69 -1.45 -9.92
CA LEU A 423 5.61 -0.74 -10.62
C LEU A 423 5.41 0.72 -10.15
N GLY A 424 6.22 1.22 -9.23
CA GLY A 424 6.19 2.61 -8.76
C GLY A 424 4.94 2.97 -7.96
N VAL A 425 4.45 2.05 -7.12
CA VAL A 425 3.47 2.38 -6.07
C VAL A 425 4.16 3.22 -5.00
N SER A 426 3.55 4.35 -4.66
CA SER A 426 4.15 5.36 -3.79
C SER A 426 3.69 5.25 -2.34
N SER A 427 2.53 4.65 -2.09
CA SER A 427 2.06 4.40 -0.73
C SER A 427 0.93 3.36 -0.66
N PHE A 428 0.62 2.92 0.55
CA PHE A 428 -0.50 2.05 0.86
C PHE A 428 -0.96 2.25 2.31
N ASP A 429 -2.16 1.79 2.64
CA ASP A 429 -2.63 1.75 4.03
C ASP A 429 -3.07 0.35 4.47
N SER A 430 -2.98 0.11 5.78
CA SER A 430 -3.57 -1.09 6.38
C SER A 430 -3.63 -1.05 7.90
N ALA A 431 -4.78 -1.45 8.46
CA ALA A 431 -4.93 -1.75 9.88
C ALA A 431 -4.79 -3.26 10.19
N SER A 432 -4.32 -4.07 9.24
CA SER A 432 -4.39 -5.54 9.33
C SER A 432 -3.54 -6.12 10.46
N TYR A 433 -2.32 -5.60 10.68
CA TYR A 433 -1.42 -6.10 11.72
C TYR A 433 -1.90 -5.75 13.13
N LEU A 434 -2.44 -4.54 13.29
CA LEU A 434 -3.14 -4.12 14.50
C LEU A 434 -4.33 -5.04 14.79
N ARG A 435 -5.30 -5.11 13.86
CA ARG A 435 -6.57 -5.83 14.08
C ARG A 435 -6.38 -7.33 14.32
N LYS A 436 -5.36 -7.95 13.71
CA LYS A 436 -5.02 -9.36 13.97
C LYS A 436 -4.77 -9.65 15.45
N ALA A 437 -4.34 -8.67 16.24
CA ALA A 437 -4.11 -8.84 17.67
C ALA A 437 -5.35 -9.31 18.44
N TRP A 438 -6.56 -9.03 17.96
CA TRP A 438 -7.81 -9.54 18.53
C TRP A 438 -8.72 -10.30 17.56
N ALA A 439 -8.56 -10.12 16.25
CA ALA A 439 -9.42 -10.75 15.24
C ALA A 439 -9.02 -12.19 14.88
N CYS A 440 -7.78 -12.63 15.16
CA CYS A 440 -7.31 -13.96 14.78
C CYS A 440 -6.70 -14.71 15.97
N PRO A 441 -7.49 -15.49 16.75
CA PRO A 441 -7.06 -16.14 17.98
C PRO A 441 -5.77 -16.97 17.89
N SER A 442 -5.52 -17.57 16.73
CA SER A 442 -4.38 -18.46 16.47
C SER A 442 -3.14 -17.76 15.95
N ARG A 443 -3.26 -16.50 15.49
CA ARG A 443 -2.20 -15.73 14.82
C ARG A 443 -2.36 -14.25 15.16
N ASN A 444 -2.05 -13.90 16.39
CA ASN A 444 -2.29 -12.55 16.91
C ASN A 444 -1.09 -11.88 17.58
N TYR A 445 0.02 -12.58 17.76
CA TYR A 445 1.31 -11.98 18.14
C TYR A 445 2.33 -12.21 17.02
N PHE A 446 2.84 -11.15 16.43
CA PHE A 446 3.73 -11.21 15.26
C PHE A 446 5.19 -11.00 15.66
N MET A 447 6.07 -11.78 15.06
CA MET A 447 7.52 -11.63 15.22
C MET A 447 8.21 -11.71 13.89
N ASP A 448 9.39 -11.11 13.87
CA ASP A 448 10.34 -11.28 12.81
C ASP A 448 11.08 -12.62 12.92
N ASP A 449 11.09 -13.39 11.83
CA ASP A 449 11.79 -14.69 11.69
C ASP A 449 12.95 -14.64 10.66
N GLY A 450 13.29 -13.44 10.18
CA GLY A 450 14.29 -13.25 9.12
C GLY A 450 13.76 -13.41 7.68
N LYS A 451 12.52 -13.85 7.49
CA LYS A 451 11.85 -13.98 6.18
C LYS A 451 10.55 -13.15 6.14
N TYR A 452 9.41 -13.80 6.32
CA TYR A 452 8.06 -13.20 6.20
C TYR A 452 7.43 -12.86 7.56
N GLY A 453 8.12 -13.21 8.64
CA GLY A 453 7.67 -13.16 10.01
C GLY A 453 6.82 -14.36 10.42
N LYS A 454 6.88 -14.67 11.72
CA LYS A 454 6.18 -15.79 12.36
C LYS A 454 5.03 -15.25 13.22
N TRP A 455 3.89 -15.93 13.15
CA TRP A 455 2.72 -15.64 13.97
C TRP A 455 2.59 -16.65 15.10
N TYR A 456 2.40 -16.15 16.31
CA TYR A 456 2.07 -16.94 17.50
C TYR A 456 0.62 -16.70 17.93
N GLY A 457 0.05 -17.69 18.60
CA GLY A 457 -1.24 -17.58 19.27
C GLY A 457 -1.04 -17.22 20.73
N SER A 458 -1.63 -16.10 21.16
CA SER A 458 -1.64 -15.65 22.55
C SER A 458 -2.30 -16.66 23.51
N ILE A 459 -1.87 -16.63 24.77
CA ILE A 459 -2.49 -17.36 25.88
C ILE A 459 -3.80 -16.68 26.28
N ARG A 460 -4.90 -17.43 26.41
CA ARG A 460 -6.22 -16.86 26.69
C ARG A 460 -6.53 -16.95 28.18
N VAL A 461 -6.70 -15.78 28.81
CA VAL A 461 -7.09 -15.67 30.23
C VAL A 461 -8.25 -14.67 30.33
N PRO A 462 -9.49 -15.07 29.94
CA PRO A 462 -10.67 -14.20 30.06
C PRO A 462 -10.89 -13.78 31.52
N PHE A 463 -11.67 -12.71 31.73
CA PHE A 463 -12.12 -12.36 33.07
C PHE A 463 -13.10 -13.43 33.58
N SER A 464 -12.95 -13.91 34.82
CA SER A 464 -13.93 -14.83 35.44
C SER A 464 -15.34 -14.25 35.47
N THR A 465 -15.46 -12.92 35.55
CA THR A 465 -16.72 -12.16 35.53
C THR A 465 -17.32 -11.99 34.13
N SER A 466 -16.60 -12.36 33.08
CA SER A 466 -17.10 -12.27 31.71
C SER A 466 -18.30 -13.21 31.50
N LYS A 467 -19.22 -12.82 30.61
CA LYS A 467 -20.45 -13.60 30.33
C LYS A 467 -20.16 -15.08 30.01
N PRO A 468 -19.22 -15.42 29.11
CA PRO A 468 -18.92 -16.83 28.81
C PRO A 468 -18.42 -17.62 30.03
N MET A 469 -17.60 -16.99 30.88
CA MET A 469 -17.07 -17.64 32.08
C MET A 469 -18.16 -17.84 33.14
N ARG A 470 -19.05 -16.85 33.33
CA ARG A 470 -20.22 -17.00 34.21
C ARG A 470 -21.17 -18.11 33.77
N GLU A 471 -21.45 -18.22 32.48
CA GLU A 471 -22.28 -19.31 31.93
C GLU A 471 -21.67 -20.70 32.21
N VAL A 472 -20.33 -20.80 32.17
CA VAL A 472 -19.63 -22.05 32.54
C VAL A 472 -19.77 -22.31 34.03
N ALA A 473 -19.54 -21.29 34.87
CA ALA A 473 -19.64 -21.38 36.31
C ALA A 473 -21.04 -21.84 36.80
N GLU A 474 -22.09 -21.33 36.15
CA GLU A 474 -23.48 -21.68 36.43
C GLU A 474 -23.83 -23.12 35.97
N SER A 475 -23.14 -23.63 34.95
CA SER A 475 -23.45 -24.94 34.33
C SER A 475 -22.71 -26.13 34.95
N ASP A 476 -21.64 -25.88 35.70
CA ASP A 476 -20.78 -26.93 36.27
C ASP A 476 -20.74 -26.81 37.80
N PRO A 477 -21.22 -27.83 38.54
CA PRO A 477 -21.18 -27.85 40.00
C PRO A 477 -19.78 -27.57 40.59
N LYS A 478 -18.68 -27.88 39.90
CA LYS A 478 -17.30 -27.57 40.34
C LYS A 478 -17.10 -26.07 40.55
N PHE A 479 -17.81 -25.25 39.79
CA PHE A 479 -17.66 -23.79 39.77
C PHE A 479 -18.87 -23.04 40.35
N SER A 480 -19.86 -23.78 40.84
CA SER A 480 -21.09 -23.23 41.45
C SER A 480 -20.87 -22.51 42.80
N ASN A 481 -19.62 -22.44 43.31
CA ASN A 481 -19.26 -21.94 44.65
C ASN A 481 -18.40 -20.64 44.63
N ASN A 482 -18.43 -19.88 45.73
CA ASN A 482 -17.87 -18.52 45.97
C ASN A 482 -16.37 -18.32 45.66
N GLY A 483 -15.96 -18.21 44.40
CA GLY A 483 -14.62 -17.71 44.05
C GLY A 483 -13.67 -18.68 43.33
N ALA A 484 -14.08 -19.94 43.08
CA ALA A 484 -13.20 -20.95 42.49
C ALA A 484 -12.66 -20.53 41.10
N MET A 485 -13.51 -19.89 40.29
CA MET A 485 -13.11 -19.41 38.96
C MET A 485 -12.16 -18.21 39.03
N GLN A 486 -12.35 -17.34 40.02
CA GLN A 486 -11.46 -16.22 40.33
C GLN A 486 -10.09 -16.73 40.81
N GLN A 487 -10.07 -17.83 41.56
CA GLN A 487 -8.83 -18.46 42.03
C GLN A 487 -8.04 -19.05 40.86
N LEU A 488 -8.67 -19.81 39.96
CA LEU A 488 -8.00 -20.33 38.76
C LEU A 488 -7.48 -19.20 37.85
N GLU A 489 -8.26 -18.13 37.70
CA GLU A 489 -7.83 -16.93 36.98
C GLU A 489 -6.57 -16.31 37.59
N LYS A 490 -6.57 -16.12 38.92
CA LYS A 490 -5.45 -15.56 39.67
C LYS A 490 -4.21 -16.45 39.59
N GLU A 491 -4.38 -17.77 39.68
CA GLU A 491 -3.31 -18.76 39.52
C GLU A 491 -2.69 -18.68 38.12
N CYS A 492 -3.51 -18.63 37.05
CA CYS A 492 -3.03 -18.46 35.69
C CYS A 492 -2.15 -17.22 35.54
N LEU A 493 -2.63 -16.07 36.01
CA LEU A 493 -1.92 -14.79 35.91
C LEU A 493 -0.62 -14.81 36.74
N THR A 494 -0.68 -15.39 37.94
CA THR A 494 0.50 -15.53 38.82
C THR A 494 1.55 -16.44 38.19
N ASN A 495 1.16 -17.59 37.65
CA ASN A 495 2.07 -18.53 37.01
C ASN A 495 2.70 -17.95 35.74
N LEU A 496 1.92 -17.22 34.92
CA LEU A 496 2.48 -16.50 33.77
C LEU A 496 3.56 -15.50 34.19
N LYS A 497 3.34 -14.75 35.27
CA LYS A 497 4.33 -13.81 35.82
C LYS A 497 5.57 -14.52 36.36
N LEU A 498 5.40 -15.56 37.17
CA LEU A 498 6.50 -16.36 37.71
C LEU A 498 7.32 -17.00 36.58
N PHE A 499 6.68 -17.46 35.51
CA PHE A 499 7.36 -17.98 34.33
C PHE A 499 8.12 -16.89 33.57
N ASP A 500 7.57 -15.67 33.51
CA ASP A 500 8.27 -14.54 32.90
C ASP A 500 9.57 -14.19 33.65
N ASP A 501 9.53 -14.35 34.98
CA ASP A 501 10.66 -14.22 35.93
C ASP A 501 11.57 -15.45 35.99
N LYS A 502 11.27 -16.53 35.24
CA LYS A 502 12.00 -17.82 35.26
C LYS A 502 11.98 -18.56 36.62
N LYS A 503 10.90 -18.40 37.39
CA LYS A 503 10.72 -19.01 38.72
C LYS A 503 10.00 -20.37 38.67
N ILE A 504 9.25 -20.64 37.60
CA ILE A 504 8.55 -21.92 37.39
C ILE A 504 8.81 -22.45 35.98
N SER A 505 8.53 -23.72 35.77
CA SER A 505 8.70 -24.40 34.48
C SER A 505 7.59 -24.08 33.47
N GLU A 506 7.85 -24.37 32.20
CA GLU A 506 6.86 -24.28 31.13
C GLU A 506 5.66 -25.20 31.36
N GLN A 507 5.90 -26.39 31.89
CA GLN A 507 4.87 -27.40 32.14
C GLN A 507 3.86 -26.93 33.18
N GLU A 508 4.31 -26.32 34.28
CA GLU A 508 3.45 -25.77 35.33
C GLU A 508 2.52 -24.65 34.80
N VAL A 509 3.02 -23.82 33.88
CA VAL A 509 2.20 -22.79 33.22
C VAL A 509 1.17 -23.41 32.30
N LEU A 510 1.58 -24.39 31.49
CA LEU A 510 0.68 -25.05 30.54
C LEU A 510 -0.46 -25.77 31.27
N GLU A 511 -0.18 -26.44 32.39
CA GLU A 511 -1.21 -27.09 33.21
C GLU A 511 -2.24 -26.08 33.70
N SER A 512 -1.79 -24.98 34.32
CA SER A 512 -2.68 -23.91 34.81
C SER A 512 -3.50 -23.26 33.69
N VAL A 513 -2.86 -22.92 32.57
CA VAL A 513 -3.51 -22.28 31.41
C VAL A 513 -4.52 -23.24 30.74
N ASN A 514 -4.16 -24.51 30.57
CA ASN A 514 -5.07 -25.49 29.97
C ASN A 514 -6.29 -25.72 30.86
N GLU A 515 -6.10 -25.88 32.18
CA GLU A 515 -7.21 -26.05 33.12
C GLU A 515 -8.21 -24.88 33.03
N TYR A 516 -7.74 -23.64 32.96
CA TYR A 516 -8.62 -22.48 32.86
C TYR A 516 -9.21 -22.28 31.45
N SER A 517 -8.43 -22.52 30.41
CA SER A 517 -8.88 -22.29 29.02
C SER A 517 -9.84 -23.36 28.51
N ASP A 518 -9.76 -24.59 29.02
CA ASP A 518 -10.70 -25.67 28.68
C ASP A 518 -12.12 -25.38 29.20
N LEU A 519 -12.27 -24.52 30.21
CA LEU A 519 -13.57 -24.05 30.70
C LEU A 519 -14.39 -23.36 29.60
N LEU A 520 -13.74 -22.65 28.68
CA LEU A 520 -14.41 -21.98 27.56
C LEU A 520 -14.85 -22.95 26.44
N GLN A 521 -14.39 -24.21 26.46
CA GLN A 521 -14.68 -25.19 25.42
C GLN A 521 -15.93 -25.99 25.81
N ARG A 522 -17.12 -25.56 25.35
CA ARG A 522 -18.32 -26.41 25.43
C ARG A 522 -18.07 -27.72 24.67
N LYS A 523 -18.06 -28.84 25.40
CA LYS A 523 -18.06 -30.27 24.99
C LYS A 523 -17.39 -30.61 23.62
N LYS A 524 -16.29 -31.37 23.71
CA LYS A 524 -15.74 -32.28 22.66
C LYS A 524 -15.16 -31.64 21.39
N THR A 525 -14.25 -30.67 21.52
CA THR A 525 -13.22 -30.47 20.48
C THR A 525 -11.85 -30.38 21.15
N TYR A 526 -10.86 -31.07 20.58
CA TYR A 526 -9.49 -31.14 21.09
C TYR A 526 -8.88 -29.73 21.16
N ASN A 527 -8.18 -29.41 22.25
CA ASN A 527 -7.54 -28.11 22.46
C ASN A 527 -6.43 -27.87 21.41
N HIS A 528 -6.79 -27.31 20.26
CA HIS A 528 -5.85 -26.94 19.20
C HIS A 528 -4.90 -25.78 19.60
N PHE A 529 -5.00 -25.24 20.82
CA PHE A 529 -4.14 -24.17 21.32
C PHE A 529 -2.98 -24.66 22.18
N SER A 530 -3.07 -25.82 22.86
CA SER A 530 -2.00 -26.28 23.76
C SER A 530 -0.64 -26.38 23.06
N LYS A 531 -0.57 -26.95 21.84
CA LYS A 531 0.68 -27.01 21.05
C LYS A 531 1.21 -25.61 20.70
N ARG A 532 0.32 -24.63 20.46
CA ARG A 532 0.71 -23.24 20.17
C ARG A 532 1.16 -22.49 21.41
N HIS A 533 0.54 -22.75 22.56
CA HIS A 533 0.97 -22.19 23.84
C HIS A 533 2.35 -22.74 24.22
N GLN A 534 2.58 -24.04 24.01
CA GLN A 534 3.89 -24.66 24.18
C GLN A 534 4.96 -23.98 23.29
N GLU A 535 4.69 -23.86 21.99
CA GLU A 535 5.60 -23.16 21.06
C GLU A 535 5.88 -21.72 21.50
N LEU A 536 4.85 -20.98 21.90
CA LEU A 536 4.98 -19.60 22.40
C LEU A 536 5.84 -19.52 23.68
N LEU A 537 5.56 -20.36 24.66
CA LEU A 537 6.24 -20.36 25.96
C LEU A 537 7.69 -20.85 25.84
N SER A 538 7.94 -21.85 25.01
CA SER A 538 9.29 -22.39 24.76
C SER A 538 10.17 -21.36 24.05
N GLU A 539 9.66 -20.69 23.02
CA GLU A 539 10.45 -19.74 22.23
C GLU A 539 10.59 -18.36 22.88
N ARG A 540 9.73 -18.02 23.84
CA ARG A 540 9.66 -16.74 24.58
C ARG A 540 9.85 -15.50 23.70
N PRO A 541 9.13 -15.37 22.57
CA PRO A 541 9.44 -14.36 21.57
C PRO A 541 9.32 -12.91 22.06
N TRP A 542 8.49 -12.63 23.06
CA TRP A 542 8.37 -11.28 23.65
C TRP A 542 9.65 -10.82 24.34
N LYS A 543 10.48 -11.74 24.88
CA LYS A 543 11.80 -11.40 25.43
C LYS A 543 12.83 -11.07 24.35
N LYS A 544 12.62 -11.52 23.11
CA LYS A 544 13.49 -11.24 21.97
C LYS A 544 13.16 -9.90 21.29
N CYS A 545 11.93 -9.42 21.44
CA CYS A 545 11.52 -8.14 20.88
C CYS A 545 12.08 -6.96 21.69
N LYS A 546 12.58 -5.93 20.99
CA LYS A 546 13.17 -4.73 21.60
C LYS A 546 12.23 -3.53 21.63
N CYS A 547 11.00 -3.66 21.12
CA CYS A 547 10.03 -2.57 21.08
C CYS A 547 9.60 -2.18 22.51
N LYS A 548 9.23 -0.91 22.71
CA LYS A 548 8.85 -0.38 24.04
C LYS A 548 7.72 -1.19 24.68
N VAL A 549 6.68 -1.53 23.91
CA VAL A 549 5.52 -2.25 24.41
C VAL A 549 5.87 -3.64 24.95
N CYS A 550 6.74 -4.40 24.28
CA CYS A 550 7.19 -5.70 24.79
C CYS A 550 8.06 -5.57 26.03
N LYS A 551 8.91 -4.54 26.10
CA LYS A 551 9.74 -4.26 27.29
C LYS A 551 8.88 -3.93 28.50
N ASP A 552 7.86 -3.09 28.31
CA ASP A 552 7.00 -2.62 29.39
C ASP A 552 6.01 -3.71 29.86
N ALA A 553 5.43 -4.48 28.94
CA ALA A 553 4.40 -5.47 29.27
C ALA A 553 4.95 -6.86 29.63
N GLY A 554 6.17 -7.22 29.21
CA GLY A 554 6.72 -8.56 29.41
C GLY A 554 5.81 -9.64 28.81
N ILE A 555 5.61 -10.75 29.53
CA ILE A 555 4.70 -11.83 29.07
C ILE A 555 3.26 -11.35 28.86
N ASN A 556 2.81 -10.27 29.52
CA ASN A 556 1.44 -9.79 29.39
C ASN A 556 1.10 -9.40 27.95
N ILE A 557 2.07 -9.05 27.11
CA ILE A 557 1.81 -8.74 25.70
C ILE A 557 1.23 -9.93 24.93
N VAL A 558 1.60 -11.15 25.31
CA VAL A 558 1.14 -12.40 24.68
C VAL A 558 -0.03 -13.04 25.42
N VAL A 559 -0.63 -12.34 26.39
CA VAL A 559 -1.88 -12.73 27.03
C VAL A 559 -3.04 -12.02 26.35
N PHE A 560 -4.05 -12.79 25.93
CA PHE A 560 -5.31 -12.29 25.40
C PHE A 560 -6.29 -12.06 26.54
N ARG A 561 -6.40 -10.81 26.94
CA ARG A 561 -7.27 -10.37 28.03
C ARG A 561 -7.43 -8.86 27.91
N GLY A 562 -8.67 -8.40 27.87
CA GLY A 562 -8.96 -6.98 27.95
C GLY A 562 -8.53 -6.13 26.74
N ALA A 563 -9.02 -4.90 26.67
CA ALA A 563 -8.87 -4.07 25.48
C ALA A 563 -7.49 -3.41 25.40
N ASN A 564 -6.94 -2.95 26.52
CA ASN A 564 -5.70 -2.18 26.54
C ASN A 564 -4.53 -3.06 26.14
N ARG A 565 -4.43 -4.24 26.75
CA ARG A 565 -3.41 -5.25 26.45
C ARG A 565 -3.50 -5.76 25.00
N ASN A 566 -4.72 -6.01 24.50
CA ASN A 566 -4.92 -6.45 23.12
C ASN A 566 -4.51 -5.36 22.10
N ARG A 567 -4.81 -4.08 22.37
CA ARG A 567 -4.37 -2.96 21.52
C ARG A 567 -2.87 -2.73 21.57
N ARG A 568 -2.24 -2.86 22.74
CA ARG A 568 -0.77 -2.88 22.89
C ARG A 568 -0.12 -3.96 22.02
N ARG A 569 -0.67 -5.18 22.01
CA ARG A 569 -0.20 -6.23 21.09
C ARG A 569 -0.38 -5.84 19.63
N GLY A 570 -1.47 -5.15 19.30
CA GLY A 570 -1.67 -4.55 17.97
C GLY A 570 -0.57 -3.55 17.61
N PHE A 571 -0.23 -2.63 18.52
CA PHE A 571 0.85 -1.66 18.32
C PHE A 571 2.20 -2.35 18.09
N HIS A 572 2.52 -3.38 18.89
CA HIS A 572 3.70 -4.22 18.67
C HIS A 572 3.68 -4.89 17.28
N ASN A 573 2.56 -5.50 16.87
CA ASN A 573 2.47 -6.17 15.58
C ASN A 573 2.72 -5.20 14.42
N THR A 574 2.15 -3.99 14.49
CA THR A 574 2.36 -2.93 13.50
C THR A 574 3.83 -2.47 13.49
N TRP A 575 4.43 -2.28 14.67
CA TRP A 575 5.84 -1.89 14.81
C TRP A 575 6.80 -2.94 14.22
N VAL A 576 6.62 -4.22 14.54
CA VAL A 576 7.45 -5.31 13.98
C VAL A 576 7.29 -5.36 12.47
N PHE A 577 6.06 -5.25 11.95
CA PHE A 577 5.85 -5.24 10.51
C PHE A 577 6.60 -4.08 9.83
N TYR A 578 6.41 -2.85 10.30
CA TYR A 578 7.03 -1.67 9.70
C TYR A 578 8.56 -1.72 9.77
N HIS A 579 9.12 -1.99 10.96
CA HIS A 579 10.57 -1.90 11.18
C HIS A 579 11.37 -3.13 10.80
N LYS A 580 10.75 -4.31 10.73
CA LYS A 580 11.47 -5.58 10.45
C LYS A 580 11.12 -6.20 9.11
N ILE A 581 9.87 -6.08 8.67
CA ILE A 581 9.41 -6.71 7.44
C ILE A 581 9.43 -5.70 6.29
N LEU A 582 8.70 -4.59 6.44
CA LEU A 582 8.62 -3.57 5.40
C LEU A 582 10.00 -2.96 5.14
N SER A 583 10.79 -2.68 6.19
CA SER A 583 12.16 -2.15 6.04
C SER A 583 13.09 -3.04 5.21
N ARG A 584 12.92 -4.38 5.22
CA ARG A 584 13.68 -5.29 4.36
C ARG A 584 13.21 -5.28 2.92
N VAL A 585 11.92 -5.05 2.70
CA VAL A 585 11.37 -4.83 1.36
C VAL A 585 11.74 -3.43 0.85
N ARG A 586 12.08 -2.50 1.75
CA ARG A 586 12.63 -1.17 1.46
C ARG A 586 14.13 -1.22 1.13
N LYS A 587 14.95 -1.97 1.85
CA LYS A 587 16.37 -2.18 1.48
C LYS A 587 16.48 -3.03 0.20
#